data_AF-A0A7X5RBT7-F1
#
_entry.id   AF-A0A7X5RBT7-F1
#
_cell.length_a   1.000
_cell.length_b   1.000
_cell.length_c   1.000
_cell.angle_alpha   90.00
_cell.angle_beta   90.00
_cell.angle_gamma   90.00
#
_symmetry.space_group_name_H-M   'P 1'
#
loop_
_entity.id
_entity.type
_entity.pdbx_description
1 polymer ?
#
loop_
_entity_poly.entity_id
_entity_poly.type
_entity_poly.pdbx_seq_one_letter_code
_entity_poly.pdbx_strand_id
1 'polypeptide(L)'
;MDEKFNIFMETVDVRFRSFVSQINEYLTGNGCRCDIKSQKSGYVVSYVRNSSKRTLATFISRKTGMKLRIYPEHIGEYQTFLDTLPEKVKKEIKKASVCKRLINPADCNPKCVMGYTFALDGVQYQKCRYMAFQPALSEENNPYIRQFLEKELRTGSD
;
A
#
# COMPACT_ATOMS: atom_id res chain seq x y z
N MET A 1 2.18 17.84 -15.11
CA MET A 1 1.65 17.18 -13.89
C MET A 1 0.18 17.53 -13.79
N ASP A 2 -0.69 16.55 -13.51
CA ASP A 2 -2.15 16.73 -13.43
C ASP A 2 -2.52 17.78 -12.36
N GLU A 3 -3.42 18.71 -12.66
CA GLU A 3 -3.87 19.77 -11.75
C GLU A 3 -4.38 19.20 -10.41
N LYS A 4 -5.10 18.08 -10.45
CA LYS A 4 -5.58 17.40 -9.23
C LYS A 4 -4.44 16.82 -8.41
N PHE A 5 -3.34 16.43 -9.06
CA PHE A 5 -2.15 15.95 -8.36
C PHE A 5 -1.44 17.10 -7.66
N ASN A 6 -1.35 18.29 -8.29
CA ASN A 6 -0.78 19.47 -7.64
C ASN A 6 -1.54 19.84 -6.36
N ILE A 7 -2.88 19.85 -6.42
CA ILE A 7 -3.71 20.12 -5.22
C ILE A 7 -3.52 19.04 -4.16
N PHE A 8 -3.42 17.77 -4.55
CA PHE A 8 -3.07 16.69 -3.61
C PHE A 8 -1.71 16.95 -2.93
N MET A 9 -0.70 17.37 -3.69
CA MET A 9 0.65 17.66 -3.18
C MET A 9 0.67 18.80 -2.16
N GLU A 10 -0.26 19.74 -2.22
CA GLU A 10 -0.43 20.79 -1.19
C GLU A 10 -0.80 20.20 0.17
N THR A 11 -1.53 19.08 0.18
CA THR A 11 -1.91 18.36 1.42
C THR A 11 -0.80 17.45 1.97
N VAL A 12 0.24 17.19 1.18
CA VAL A 12 1.41 16.41 1.59
C VAL A 12 2.35 17.32 2.37
N ASP A 13 2.79 16.84 3.54
CA ASP A 13 3.85 17.48 4.32
C ASP A 13 5.08 17.72 3.42
N VAL A 14 5.62 18.95 3.45
CA VAL A 14 6.73 19.37 2.59
C VAL A 14 7.91 18.40 2.61
N ARG A 15 8.16 17.78 3.77
CA ARG A 15 9.23 16.80 3.98
C ARG A 15 9.10 15.56 3.09
N PHE A 16 7.87 15.20 2.72
CA PHE A 16 7.59 13.98 1.96
C PHE A 16 7.14 14.24 0.52
N ARG A 17 7.02 15.50 0.09
CA ARG A 17 6.63 15.84 -1.29
C ARG A 17 7.57 15.20 -2.31
N SER A 18 8.89 15.30 -2.11
CA SER A 18 9.85 14.68 -3.03
C SER A 18 9.63 13.16 -3.15
N PHE A 19 9.41 12.48 -2.02
CA PHE A 19 9.13 11.04 -2.03
C PHE A 19 7.81 10.71 -2.74
N VAL A 20 6.75 11.47 -2.51
CA VAL A 20 5.44 11.26 -3.18
C VAL A 20 5.56 11.45 -4.69
N SER A 21 6.29 12.48 -5.15
CA SER A 21 6.56 12.66 -6.58
C SER A 21 7.33 11.48 -7.18
N GLN A 22 8.37 10.99 -6.50
CA GLN A 22 9.14 9.83 -6.95
C GLN A 22 8.28 8.56 -7.04
N ILE A 23 7.41 8.31 -6.06
CA ILE A 23 6.47 7.18 -6.12
C ILE A 23 5.50 7.35 -7.28
N ASN A 24 4.99 8.56 -7.52
CA ASN A 24 4.11 8.83 -8.63
C ASN A 24 4.79 8.52 -9.97
N GLU A 25 5.96 9.10 -10.21
CA GLU A 25 6.75 8.90 -11.43
C GLU A 25 7.09 7.42 -11.64
N TYR A 26 7.54 6.74 -10.58
CA TYR A 26 7.89 5.33 -10.65
C TYR A 26 6.67 4.47 -11.01
N LEU A 27 5.53 4.64 -10.33
CA LEU A 27 4.34 3.84 -10.57
C LEU A 27 3.73 4.13 -11.94
N THR A 28 3.67 5.39 -12.37
CA THR A 28 3.14 5.73 -13.71
C THR A 28 4.07 5.27 -14.83
N GLY A 29 5.39 5.32 -14.61
CA GLY A 29 6.38 4.76 -15.52
C GLY A 29 6.33 3.24 -15.64
N ASN A 30 5.84 2.53 -14.60
CA ASN A 30 5.70 1.08 -14.57
C ASN A 30 4.25 0.61 -14.79
N GLY A 31 3.51 1.29 -15.66
CA GLY A 31 2.23 0.81 -16.16
C GLY A 31 1.07 0.91 -15.16
N CYS A 32 1.16 1.78 -14.14
CA CYS A 32 0.02 2.12 -13.30
C CYS A 32 -0.64 3.44 -13.76
N ARG A 33 -1.97 3.48 -13.79
CA ARG A 33 -2.74 4.71 -13.90
C ARG A 33 -2.90 5.36 -12.53
N CYS A 34 -2.60 6.66 -12.44
CA CYS A 34 -2.86 7.46 -11.26
C CYS A 34 -4.32 7.95 -11.27
N ASP A 35 -5.14 7.42 -10.36
CA ASP A 35 -6.54 7.78 -10.18
C ASP A 35 -6.70 8.68 -8.95
N ILE A 36 -7.08 9.94 -9.18
CA ILE A 36 -7.30 10.94 -8.12
C ILE A 36 -8.78 11.21 -7.97
N LYS A 37 -9.31 10.95 -6.77
CA LYS A 37 -10.72 11.19 -6.43
C LYS A 37 -10.83 12.15 -5.25
N SER A 38 -11.64 13.19 -5.41
CA SER A 38 -12.03 14.06 -4.30
C SER A 38 -12.98 13.31 -3.35
N GLN A 39 -12.80 13.51 -2.06
CA GLN A 39 -13.66 12.99 -0.99
C GLN A 39 -13.91 14.08 0.05
N LYS A 40 -14.90 13.86 0.92
CA LYS A 40 -15.25 14.79 2.02
C LYS A 40 -14.05 15.16 2.92
N SER A 41 -13.00 14.34 2.95
CA SER A 41 -11.81 14.54 3.79
C SER A 41 -10.52 14.76 2.98
N GLY A 42 -10.62 15.31 1.77
CA GLY A 42 -9.48 15.62 0.91
C GLY A 42 -9.45 14.76 -0.34
N TYR A 43 -8.28 14.21 -0.69
CA TYR A 43 -8.09 13.42 -1.90
C TYR A 43 -7.69 11.99 -1.57
N VAL A 44 -8.16 11.06 -2.41
CA VAL A 44 -7.65 9.70 -2.46
C VAL A 44 -6.91 9.55 -3.78
N VAL A 45 -5.61 9.29 -3.69
CA VAL A 45 -4.74 9.04 -4.84
C VAL A 45 -4.44 7.55 -4.88
N SER A 46 -4.89 6.86 -5.92
CA SER A 46 -4.71 5.43 -6.10
C SER A 46 -3.95 5.12 -7.38
N TYR A 47 -3.10 4.11 -7.33
CA TYR A 47 -2.35 3.61 -8.48
C TYR A 47 -2.94 2.27 -8.90
N VAL A 48 -3.49 2.22 -10.09
CA VAL A 48 -4.21 1.06 -10.63
C VAL A 48 -3.38 0.45 -11.76
N ARG A 49 -3.05 -0.83 -11.67
CA ARG A 49 -2.30 -1.53 -12.73
C ARG A 49 -3.11 -1.53 -14.01
N ASN A 50 -2.51 -1.13 -15.13
CA ASN A 50 -3.20 -1.08 -16.42
C ASN A 50 -3.62 -2.46 -16.91
N SER A 51 -2.83 -3.49 -16.62
CA SER A 51 -3.06 -4.89 -17.01
C SER A 51 -4.24 -5.53 -16.26
N SER A 52 -4.20 -5.55 -14.93
CA SER A 52 -5.20 -6.26 -14.11
C SER A 52 -6.38 -5.40 -13.67
N LYS A 53 -6.31 -4.08 -13.87
CA LYS A 53 -7.24 -3.08 -13.30
C LYS A 53 -7.34 -3.13 -11.76
N ARG A 54 -6.42 -3.81 -11.09
CA ARG A 54 -6.35 -3.89 -9.62
C ARG A 54 -5.55 -2.70 -9.10
N THR A 55 -6.02 -2.13 -7.98
CA THR A 55 -5.28 -1.11 -7.25
C THR A 55 -4.06 -1.74 -6.59
N LEU A 56 -2.88 -1.22 -6.90
CA LEU A 56 -1.60 -1.60 -6.30
C LEU A 56 -1.33 -0.82 -5.02
N ALA A 57 -1.57 0.49 -5.03
CA ALA A 57 -1.33 1.33 -3.86
C ALA A 57 -2.28 2.52 -3.78
N THR A 58 -2.52 3.02 -2.58
CA THR A 58 -3.35 4.21 -2.34
C THR A 58 -2.73 5.07 -1.24
N PHE A 59 -2.52 6.36 -1.52
CA PHE A 59 -2.20 7.33 -0.46
C PHE A 59 -3.44 7.61 0.38
N ILE A 60 -3.25 7.60 1.69
CA ILE A 60 -4.30 7.79 2.68
C ILE A 60 -3.89 8.90 3.64
N SER A 61 -4.64 10.00 3.63
CA SER A 61 -4.51 11.05 4.63
C SER A 61 -5.22 10.66 5.93
N ARG A 62 -4.51 10.85 7.05
CA ARG A 62 -5.02 10.69 8.42
C ARG A 62 -4.57 11.88 9.26
N LYS A 63 -5.23 12.07 10.42
CA LYS A 63 -4.84 13.11 11.39
C LYS A 63 -3.36 12.99 11.82
N THR A 64 -2.83 11.77 11.87
CA THR A 64 -1.46 11.47 12.30
C THR A 64 -0.43 11.51 11.17
N GLY A 65 -0.81 12.01 9.99
CA GLY A 65 0.04 12.03 8.81
C GLY A 65 -0.43 11.09 7.69
N MET A 66 0.34 11.07 6.61
CA MET A 66 0.03 10.30 5.40
C MET A 66 0.56 8.88 5.51
N LYS A 67 -0.23 7.92 5.01
CA LYS A 67 0.15 6.51 4.86
C LYS A 67 0.07 6.12 3.39
N LEU A 68 0.88 5.16 2.96
CA LEU A 68 0.67 4.45 1.71
C LEU A 68 0.13 3.07 2.01
N ARG A 69 -1.12 2.80 1.62
CA ARG A 69 -1.65 1.45 1.64
C ARG A 69 -1.20 0.70 0.40
N ILE A 70 -0.60 -0.46 0.57
CA ILE A 70 -0.12 -1.32 -0.50
C ILE A 70 -1.01 -2.56 -0.53
N TYR A 71 -1.41 -2.97 -1.73
CA TYR A 71 -2.25 -4.13 -1.97
C TYR A 71 -1.47 -5.22 -2.71
N PRO A 72 -0.45 -5.83 -2.07
CA PRO A 72 0.38 -6.82 -2.73
C PRO A 72 -0.45 -8.03 -3.16
N GLU A 73 -0.23 -8.51 -4.38
CA GLU A 73 -0.81 -9.75 -4.90
C GLU A 73 0.19 -10.90 -4.80
N HIS A 74 1.49 -10.61 -4.76
CA HIS A 74 2.59 -11.58 -4.75
C HIS A 74 3.33 -11.64 -3.40
N ILE A 75 2.62 -11.36 -2.30
CA ILE A 75 3.22 -11.19 -0.96
C ILE A 75 4.05 -12.41 -0.49
N GLY A 76 3.74 -13.60 -1.00
CA GLY A 76 4.45 -14.84 -0.69
C GLY A 76 5.83 -14.96 -1.34
N GLU A 77 6.15 -14.14 -2.35
CA GLU A 77 7.33 -14.30 -3.21
C GLU A 77 8.55 -13.50 -2.75
N TYR A 78 8.36 -12.61 -1.77
CA TYR A 78 9.44 -11.78 -1.23
C TYR A 78 9.41 -11.73 0.31
N GLN A 79 9.18 -12.89 0.94
CA GLN A 79 9.15 -13.04 2.40
C GLN A 79 10.43 -12.54 3.08
N THR A 80 11.60 -12.82 2.48
CA THR A 80 12.89 -12.33 3.00
C THR A 80 12.93 -10.81 3.14
N PHE A 81 12.24 -10.07 2.27
CA PHE A 81 12.11 -8.62 2.40
C PHE A 81 11.16 -8.22 3.53
N LEU A 82 10.06 -8.95 3.73
CA LEU A 82 9.13 -8.65 4.83
C LEU A 82 9.82 -8.71 6.19
N ASP A 83 10.75 -9.65 6.36
CA ASP A 83 11.52 -9.82 7.59
C ASP A 83 12.48 -8.64 7.85
N THR A 84 12.90 -7.92 6.80
CA THR A 84 13.74 -6.72 6.90
C THR A 84 12.99 -5.44 7.26
N LEU A 85 11.65 -5.47 7.25
CA LEU A 85 10.85 -4.27 7.55
C LEU A 85 11.17 -3.73 8.95
N PRO A 86 11.09 -2.40 9.18
CA PRO A 86 11.31 -1.82 10.49
C PRO A 86 10.40 -2.44 11.55
N GLU A 87 10.92 -2.64 12.76
CA GLU A 87 10.19 -3.29 13.87
C GLU A 87 8.84 -2.63 14.16
N LYS A 88 8.76 -1.31 14.02
CA LYS A 88 7.51 -0.57 14.19
C LYS A 88 6.48 -0.96 13.13
N VAL A 89 6.89 -1.08 11.88
CA VAL A 89 6.02 -1.53 10.76
C VAL A 89 5.60 -2.98 10.97
N LYS A 90 6.53 -3.86 11.35
CA LYS A 90 6.22 -5.27 11.66
C LYS A 90 5.20 -5.38 12.80
N LYS A 91 5.35 -4.59 13.86
CA LYS A 91 4.36 -4.51 14.96
C LYS A 91 2.99 -4.03 14.48
N GLU A 92 2.92 -3.05 13.59
CA GLU A 92 1.65 -2.59 13.00
C GLU A 92 0.99 -3.69 12.14
N ILE A 93 1.76 -4.41 11.32
CA ILE A 93 1.27 -5.54 10.52
C ILE A 93 0.73 -6.66 11.44
N LYS A 94 1.49 -7.01 12.48
CA LYS A 94 1.11 -8.04 13.47
C LYS A 94 -0.18 -7.65 14.21
N LYS A 95 -0.38 -6.36 14.51
CA LYS A 95 -1.62 -5.82 15.14
C LYS A 95 -2.78 -5.64 14.18
N ALA A 96 -2.56 -5.65 12.87
CA ALA A 96 -3.62 -5.47 11.88
C ALA A 96 -4.70 -6.55 12.03
N SER A 97 -5.94 -6.18 11.68
CA SER A 97 -7.08 -7.08 11.77
C SER A 97 -6.86 -8.36 10.97
N VAL A 98 -7.29 -9.48 11.53
CA VAL A 98 -7.33 -10.77 10.81
C VAL A 98 -8.22 -10.67 9.57
N CYS A 99 -7.95 -11.48 8.56
CA CYS A 99 -8.88 -11.60 7.45
C CYS A 99 -10.09 -12.42 7.89
N LYS A 100 -11.21 -11.75 8.20
CA LYS A 100 -12.47 -12.43 8.57
C LYS A 100 -12.89 -13.46 7.52
N ARG A 101 -12.74 -13.15 6.23
CA ARG A 101 -13.13 -14.06 5.13
C ARG A 101 -12.31 -15.36 5.07
N LEU A 102 -11.04 -15.33 5.51
CA LEU A 102 -10.21 -16.55 5.60
C LEU A 102 -10.61 -17.44 6.79
N ILE A 103 -11.22 -16.86 7.82
CA ILE A 103 -11.67 -17.57 9.02
C ILE A 103 -13.12 -18.06 8.84
N ASN A 104 -14.01 -17.14 8.46
CA ASN A 104 -15.41 -17.38 8.16
C ASN A 104 -15.84 -16.50 6.95
N PRO A 105 -16.15 -17.11 5.79
CA PRO A 105 -16.53 -16.37 4.58
C PRO A 105 -17.73 -15.43 4.75
N ALA A 106 -18.64 -15.69 5.69
CA ALA A 106 -19.84 -14.89 5.93
C ALA A 106 -19.60 -13.63 6.79
N ASP A 107 -18.47 -13.54 7.51
CA ASP A 107 -18.21 -12.46 8.49
C ASP A 107 -17.60 -11.19 7.86
N CYS A 108 -17.57 -11.11 6.54
CA CYS A 108 -17.03 -9.98 5.80
C CYS A 108 -18.00 -9.49 4.73
N ASN A 109 -17.73 -8.29 4.20
CA ASN A 109 -18.49 -7.76 3.08
C ASN A 109 -18.50 -8.78 1.92
N PRO A 110 -19.65 -9.13 1.33
CA PRO A 110 -19.72 -10.10 0.23
C PRO A 110 -18.80 -9.76 -0.96
N LYS A 111 -18.55 -8.47 -1.20
CA LYS A 111 -17.65 -7.95 -2.25
C LYS A 111 -16.17 -7.92 -1.82
N CYS A 112 -15.82 -8.38 -0.62
CA CYS A 112 -14.45 -8.41 -0.13
C CYS A 112 -13.61 -9.43 -0.91
N VAL A 113 -12.51 -8.99 -1.51
CA VAL A 113 -11.63 -9.79 -2.37
C VAL A 113 -10.65 -10.71 -1.61
N MET A 114 -10.95 -11.06 -0.36
CA MET A 114 -10.08 -11.82 0.56
C MET A 114 -8.81 -11.06 0.98
N GLY A 115 -8.21 -11.51 2.09
CA GLY A 115 -6.99 -10.96 2.66
C GLY A 115 -5.74 -11.71 2.21
N TYR A 116 -4.72 -11.67 3.04
CA TYR A 116 -3.40 -12.25 2.76
C TYR A 116 -3.07 -13.35 3.73
N THR A 117 -2.38 -14.37 3.23
CA THR A 117 -1.62 -15.36 4.01
C THR A 117 -0.14 -15.16 3.67
N PHE A 118 0.70 -14.92 4.66
CA PHE A 118 2.15 -14.70 4.48
C PHE A 118 2.93 -15.04 5.75
N ALA A 119 4.24 -15.23 5.64
CA ALA A 119 5.13 -15.35 6.79
C ALA A 119 5.81 -14.01 7.09
N LEU A 120 6.03 -13.73 8.38
CA LEU A 120 6.80 -12.59 8.88
C LEU A 120 7.56 -13.01 10.13
N ASP A 121 8.88 -12.89 10.11
CA ASP A 121 9.82 -13.39 11.12
C ASP A 121 9.57 -14.88 11.42
N GLY A 122 9.34 -15.69 10.37
CA GLY A 122 9.05 -17.12 10.47
C GLY A 122 7.65 -17.49 10.98
N VAL A 123 6.79 -16.52 11.30
CA VAL A 123 5.42 -16.76 11.78
C VAL A 123 4.41 -16.51 10.67
N GLN A 124 3.48 -17.45 10.47
CA GLN A 124 2.41 -17.30 9.48
C GLN A 124 1.29 -16.39 10.00
N TYR A 125 0.84 -15.46 9.17
CA TYR A 125 -0.23 -14.52 9.46
C TYR A 125 -1.31 -14.53 8.38
N GLN A 126 -2.57 -14.37 8.82
CA GLN A 126 -3.73 -14.15 7.95
C GLN A 126 -4.32 -12.76 8.21
N LYS A 127 -4.03 -11.77 7.36
CA LYS A 127 -4.37 -10.36 7.62
C LYS A 127 -5.31 -9.76 6.58
N CYS A 128 -6.14 -8.83 7.01
CA CYS A 128 -7.09 -8.13 6.16
C CYS A 128 -6.36 -7.28 5.09
N ARG A 129 -6.78 -7.42 3.82
CA ARG A 129 -6.21 -6.70 2.67
C ARG A 129 -6.11 -5.19 2.87
N TYR A 130 -7.12 -4.59 3.50
CA TYR A 130 -7.21 -3.14 3.68
C TYR A 130 -6.47 -2.61 4.92
N MET A 131 -5.99 -3.51 5.79
CA MET A 131 -5.42 -3.15 7.09
C MET A 131 -3.97 -3.59 7.27
N ALA A 132 -3.54 -4.65 6.56
CA ALA A 132 -2.24 -5.27 6.74
C ALA A 132 -1.07 -4.34 6.43
N PHE A 133 -1.04 -3.75 5.23
CA PHE A 133 0.12 -3.00 4.74
C PHE A 133 -0.27 -1.55 4.50
N GLN A 134 -0.07 -0.72 5.53
CA GLN A 134 -0.31 0.72 5.50
C GLN A 134 0.79 1.51 6.24
N PRO A 135 2.07 1.33 5.86
CA PRO A 135 3.18 2.08 6.46
C PRO A 135 2.92 3.59 6.35
N ALA A 136 3.24 4.29 7.44
CA ALA A 136 3.25 5.75 7.44
C ALA A 136 4.47 6.27 6.68
N LEU A 137 4.31 7.40 6.00
CA LEU A 137 5.45 8.09 5.38
C LEU A 137 6.36 8.63 6.50
N SER A 138 7.63 8.28 6.40
CA SER A 138 8.70 8.73 7.30
C SER A 138 10.04 8.48 6.63
N GLU A 139 11.10 9.16 7.08
CA GLU A 139 12.46 8.91 6.57
C GLU A 139 12.87 7.43 6.73
N GLU A 140 12.49 6.81 7.85
CA GLU A 140 12.71 5.37 8.08
C GLU A 140 11.92 4.48 7.12
N ASN A 141 10.63 4.75 6.89
CA ASN A 141 9.75 3.84 6.14
C ASN A 141 9.82 4.04 4.63
N ASN A 142 10.14 5.23 4.14
CA ASN A 142 10.08 5.57 2.72
C ASN A 142 10.93 4.63 1.83
N PRO A 143 12.19 4.27 2.19
CA PRO A 143 12.96 3.29 1.43
C PRO A 143 12.28 1.92 1.35
N TYR A 144 11.67 1.44 2.44
CA TYR A 144 10.96 0.16 2.47
C TYR A 144 9.65 0.20 1.67
N ILE A 145 8.92 1.31 1.73
CA ILE A 145 7.72 1.52 0.91
C ILE A 145 8.08 1.39 -0.57
N ARG A 146 9.17 2.06 -1.00
CA ARG A 146 9.64 1.99 -2.38
C ARG A 146 10.03 0.56 -2.76
N GLN A 147 10.87 -0.10 -1.96
CA GLN A 147 11.28 -1.48 -2.23
C GLN A 147 10.11 -2.47 -2.29
N PHE A 148 9.09 -2.27 -1.46
CA PHE A 148 7.87 -3.08 -1.49
C PHE A 148 7.17 -2.96 -2.85
N LEU A 149 6.94 -1.73 -3.33
CA LEU A 149 6.32 -1.48 -4.63
C LEU A 149 7.15 -2.04 -5.78
N GLU A 150 8.48 -1.88 -5.75
CA GLU A 150 9.38 -2.40 -6.77
C GLU A 150 9.36 -3.94 -6.83
N LYS A 151 9.32 -4.62 -5.67
CA LYS A 151 9.21 -6.09 -5.61
C LYS A 151 7.86 -6.55 -6.15
N GLU A 152 6.78 -5.91 -5.73
CA GLU A 152 5.43 -6.25 -6.20
C GLU A 152 5.26 -6.07 -7.72
N LEU A 153 5.86 -5.03 -8.29
CA LEU A 153 5.82 -4.80 -9.74
C LEU A 153 6.69 -5.78 -10.53
N ARG A 154 7.90 -6.10 -10.04
CA ARG A 154 8.80 -7.06 -10.72
C ARG A 154 8.23 -8.48 -10.76
N THR A 155 7.54 -8.88 -9.71
CA THR A 155 7.05 -10.27 -9.55
C THR A 155 5.90 -10.61 -10.51
N GLY A 156 5.19 -9.61 -11.04
CA GLY A 156 4.10 -9.82 -11.99
C GLY A 156 4.40 -9.31 -13.41
N SER A 157 5.67 -9.35 -13.84
CA SER A 157 6.15 -8.86 -15.14
C SER A 157 6.57 -9.97 -16.13
N ASP A 158 6.20 -11.23 -15.86
CA ASP A 158 6.40 -12.36 -16.77
C ASP A 158 5.33 -12.42 -17.87
#